data_AF-A0A520QK07-F1
#
_entry.id   AF-A0A520QK07-F1
#
_cell.length_a   1.000
_cell.length_b   1.000
_cell.length_c   1.000
_cell.angle_alpha   90.00
_cell.angle_beta   90.00
_cell.angle_gamma   90.00
#
_symmetry.space_group_name_H-M   'P 1'
#
loop_
_entity.id
_entity.type
_entity.pdbx_description
1 polymer ?
#
loop_
_entity_poly.entity_id
_entity_poly.type
_entity_poly.pdbx_seq_one_letter_code
_entity_poly.pdbx_strand_id
1 'polypeptide(L)'
;MSGRTWLRVGAPIAIAALVAIGIAASGHFVGEAREEPSPIPAPTPTDAGAPAPEDAGVVDAAWRYDSQGELARPPASEDYVCGQPQLEIEQTEGCAAGRPYPACRWRLPDPPGELYEIWRNTTDDHRWARPGLVSLVLTAAAEYQRRWPGEHLTVGDLDAPGPRHQTHDRGVDVDLYLLEAMIARNEGGRRYPDNYAHRSRREVRALRARVMDLAKILATCADGRIRIYYNDPDLIHPFREWYRERGLETPFSHAMRMHNPLHRFHFHLSVPDDLAPLPPR
;
A
#
# COMPACT_ATOMS: atom_id res chain seq x y z
N MET A 1 -21.30 71.86 40.35
CA MET A 1 -22.11 72.82 39.56
C MET A 1 -23.09 72.02 38.70
N SER A 2 -24.34 72.47 38.61
CA SER A 2 -25.47 72.02 37.78
C SER A 2 -25.04 71.50 36.39
N GLY A 3 -25.59 70.48 35.73
CA GLY A 3 -26.96 69.95 35.62
C GLY A 3 -27.25 69.73 34.11
N ARG A 4 -27.74 68.52 33.74
CA ARG A 4 -28.62 68.11 32.59
C ARG A 4 -28.78 69.12 31.40
N THR A 5 -28.79 68.82 30.09
CA THR A 5 -29.33 67.67 29.32
C THR A 5 -29.31 67.93 27.77
N TRP A 6 -29.42 66.84 26.97
CA TRP A 6 -30.06 66.63 25.64
C TRP A 6 -29.58 67.32 24.32
N LEU A 7 -28.92 66.50 23.46
CA LEU A 7 -29.28 66.11 22.07
C LEU A 7 -29.60 67.15 20.96
N ARG A 8 -28.83 67.16 19.84
CA ARG A 8 -29.23 66.64 18.49
C ARG A 8 -28.29 67.01 17.31
N VAL A 9 -27.96 65.96 16.55
CA VAL A 9 -27.94 65.80 15.07
C VAL A 9 -27.06 66.71 14.20
N GLY A 10 -26.10 66.07 13.52
CA GLY A 10 -25.53 66.51 12.23
C GLY A 10 -24.52 65.48 11.73
N ALA A 11 -24.93 64.59 10.82
CA ALA A 11 -24.04 63.69 10.09
C ALA A 11 -23.29 64.46 8.97
N PRO A 12 -22.12 63.97 8.52
CA PRO A 12 -22.18 63.17 7.30
C PRO A 12 -21.28 61.92 7.32
N ILE A 13 -21.89 60.84 6.83
CA ILE A 13 -21.38 59.79 5.94
C ILE A 13 -19.86 59.74 5.77
N ALA A 14 -19.25 58.71 6.37
CA ALA A 14 -18.00 58.12 5.89
C ALA A 14 -18.17 56.61 5.89
N ILE A 15 -18.33 56.06 4.69
CA ILE A 15 -18.32 54.63 4.38
C ILE A 15 -16.88 54.16 4.52
N ALA A 16 -16.61 53.26 5.46
CA ALA A 16 -15.40 52.46 5.47
C ALA A 16 -15.75 51.05 5.96
N ALA A 17 -15.69 50.11 5.03
CA ALA A 17 -15.95 48.70 5.25
C ALA A 17 -14.89 48.10 6.18
N LEU A 18 -15.35 47.48 7.27
CA LEU A 18 -14.56 46.58 8.11
C LEU A 18 -15.37 45.30 8.30
N VAL A 19 -14.99 44.28 7.53
CA VAL A 19 -15.45 42.90 7.72
C VAL A 19 -14.56 42.27 8.77
N ALA A 20 -15.09 42.07 9.97
CA ALA A 20 -14.50 41.16 10.95
C ALA A 20 -15.54 40.68 11.98
N ILE A 21 -15.71 39.35 12.00
CA ILE A 21 -15.94 38.48 13.16
C ILE A 21 -17.37 38.34 13.70
N GLY A 22 -17.86 37.10 13.64
CA GLY A 22 -18.27 36.37 14.85
C GLY A 22 -19.76 36.18 15.10
N ILE A 23 -20.33 35.10 14.53
CA ILE A 23 -21.48 34.40 15.12
C ILE A 23 -21.09 32.91 15.10
N ALA A 24 -20.50 32.44 16.18
CA ALA A 24 -21.17 31.81 17.33
C ALA A 24 -21.37 30.32 17.10
N ALA A 25 -20.65 29.55 17.92
CA ALA A 25 -20.91 28.15 18.16
C ALA A 25 -22.35 27.97 18.64
N SER A 26 -23.14 27.21 17.88
CA SER A 26 -24.28 26.48 18.41
C SER A 26 -24.19 25.09 17.82
N GLY A 27 -23.78 24.12 18.64
CA GLY A 27 -23.68 22.74 18.23
C GLY A 27 -25.00 22.24 17.67
N HIS A 28 -24.95 21.65 16.49
CA HIS A 28 -25.91 20.66 16.05
C HIS A 28 -25.10 19.44 15.61
N PHE A 29 -25.21 18.38 16.40
CA PHE A 29 -25.03 17.01 15.94
C PHE A 29 -25.88 16.84 14.68
N VAL A 30 -25.24 16.82 13.52
CA VAL A 30 -25.84 16.30 12.29
C VAL A 30 -24.81 15.32 11.77
N GLY A 31 -25.15 14.03 11.82
CA GLY A 31 -24.37 13.00 11.18
C GLY A 31 -24.19 13.37 9.71
N GLU A 32 -22.94 13.57 9.29
CA GLU A 32 -22.61 13.60 7.88
C GLU A 32 -22.93 12.22 7.34
N ALA A 33 -24.05 12.15 6.61
CA ALA A 33 -24.30 11.11 5.65
C ALA A 33 -23.08 11.05 4.73
N ARG A 34 -22.21 10.06 4.96
CA ARG A 34 -21.23 9.62 3.99
C ARG A 34 -22.02 9.24 2.74
N GLU A 35 -21.90 10.06 1.71
CA GLU A 35 -22.29 9.69 0.36
C GLU A 35 -21.57 8.38 0.04
N GLU A 36 -22.31 7.27 -0.03
CA GLU A 36 -21.78 6.03 -0.56
C GLU A 36 -21.34 6.30 -2.01
N PRO A 37 -20.10 5.97 -2.40
CA PRO A 37 -19.69 6.12 -3.78
C PRO A 37 -20.62 5.28 -4.66
N SER A 38 -21.20 5.92 -5.67
CA SER A 38 -22.09 5.27 -6.64
C SER A 38 -21.46 3.98 -7.17
N PRO A 39 -22.23 2.89 -7.35
CA PRO A 39 -21.72 1.67 -7.94
C PRO A 39 -21.17 1.98 -9.34
N ILE A 40 -19.87 1.76 -9.54
CA ILE A 40 -19.27 1.80 -10.87
C ILE A 40 -19.87 0.61 -11.64
N PRO A 41 -20.48 0.83 -12.82
CA PRO A 41 -21.04 -0.26 -13.60
C PRO A 41 -19.95 -1.28 -13.91
N ALA A 42 -20.29 -2.57 -13.75
CA ALA A 42 -19.40 -3.66 -14.13
C ALA A 42 -18.96 -3.49 -15.59
N PRO A 43 -17.68 -3.74 -15.93
CA PRO A 43 -17.26 -3.67 -17.32
C PRO A 43 -18.09 -4.65 -18.15
N THR A 44 -18.69 -4.15 -19.22
CA THR A 44 -19.29 -4.98 -20.26
C THR A 44 -18.21 -5.91 -20.82
N PRO A 45 -18.49 -7.22 -21.00
CA PRO A 45 -17.55 -8.13 -21.63
C PRO A 45 -17.40 -7.73 -23.10
N THR A 46 -16.40 -6.89 -23.39
CA THR A 46 -15.91 -6.70 -24.75
C THR A 46 -15.16 -7.96 -25.15
N ASP A 47 -15.52 -8.54 -26.30
CA ASP A 47 -14.92 -9.74 -26.92
C ASP A 47 -13.51 -10.01 -26.42
N ALA A 48 -13.41 -10.88 -25.41
CA ALA A 48 -12.17 -11.51 -25.04
C ALA A 48 -11.81 -12.37 -26.24
N GLY A 49 -10.83 -11.92 -27.03
CA GLY A 49 -10.22 -12.75 -28.06
C GLY A 49 -9.90 -14.12 -27.47
N ALA A 50 -10.06 -15.17 -28.29
CA ALA A 50 -9.93 -16.54 -27.85
C ALA A 50 -8.70 -16.73 -26.94
N PRO A 51 -8.81 -17.50 -25.84
CA PRO A 51 -7.68 -17.71 -24.94
C PRO A 51 -6.50 -18.24 -25.75
N ALA A 52 -5.30 -17.69 -25.49
CA ALA A 52 -4.09 -18.21 -26.07
C ALA A 52 -3.97 -19.72 -25.76
N PRO A 53 -3.48 -20.55 -26.71
CA PRO A 53 -3.24 -21.97 -26.47
C PRO A 53 -2.50 -22.19 -25.14
N GLU A 54 -2.77 -23.28 -24.42
CA GLU A 54 -2.16 -23.57 -23.11
C GLU A 54 -0.62 -23.58 -23.13
N ASP A 55 -0.02 -23.73 -24.32
CA ASP A 55 1.42 -23.79 -24.57
C ASP A 55 1.97 -22.58 -25.35
N ALA A 56 1.19 -21.51 -25.54
CA ALA A 56 1.63 -20.33 -26.28
C ALA A 56 2.63 -19.49 -25.47
N GLY A 57 3.90 -19.91 -25.52
CA GLY A 57 5.03 -19.11 -25.05
C GLY A 57 5.27 -19.22 -23.55
N VAL A 58 5.53 -20.43 -23.06
CA VAL A 58 6.20 -20.62 -21.76
C VAL A 58 7.63 -20.07 -21.87
N VAL A 59 7.77 -18.77 -21.65
CA VAL A 59 9.06 -18.15 -21.30
C VAL A 59 9.14 -18.05 -19.78
N ASP A 60 8.73 -19.11 -19.07
CA ASP A 60 8.71 -19.16 -17.60
C ASP A 60 9.49 -20.38 -17.14
N ALA A 61 10.61 -20.09 -16.47
CA ALA A 61 11.70 -21.00 -16.22
C ALA A 61 11.29 -22.28 -15.45
N ALA A 62 11.94 -23.39 -15.82
CA ALA A 62 11.69 -24.76 -15.33
C ALA A 62 11.76 -24.96 -13.81
N TRP A 63 12.19 -23.96 -13.03
CA TRP A 63 12.21 -23.99 -11.56
C TRP A 63 10.89 -23.55 -10.91
N ARG A 64 9.94 -23.00 -11.68
CA ARG A 64 8.62 -22.55 -11.19
C ARG A 64 7.59 -23.67 -11.07
N TYR A 65 7.87 -24.79 -11.72
CA TYR A 65 7.05 -25.99 -11.73
C TYR A 65 7.87 -27.17 -11.21
N ASP A 66 7.24 -28.09 -10.49
CA ASP A 66 7.88 -29.31 -10.05
C ASP A 66 8.09 -30.29 -11.23
N SER A 67 8.67 -31.46 -10.93
CA SER A 67 8.93 -32.50 -11.94
C SER A 67 7.65 -33.06 -12.59
N GLN A 68 6.47 -32.75 -12.06
CA GLN A 68 5.17 -33.15 -12.62
C GLN A 68 4.53 -32.02 -13.45
N GLY A 69 5.19 -30.85 -13.55
CA GLY A 69 4.68 -29.69 -14.27
C GLY A 69 3.67 -28.86 -13.48
N GLU A 70 3.48 -29.17 -12.19
CA GLU A 70 2.61 -28.44 -11.27
C GLU A 70 3.36 -27.28 -10.61
N LEU A 71 2.65 -26.23 -10.21
CA LEU A 71 3.29 -25.08 -9.55
C LEU A 71 3.98 -25.55 -8.25
N ALA A 72 5.24 -25.14 -8.07
CA ALA A 72 5.98 -25.45 -6.85
C ALA A 72 5.17 -25.05 -5.62
N ARG A 73 5.02 -26.00 -4.66
CA ARG A 73 4.17 -25.82 -3.47
C ARG A 73 4.55 -24.53 -2.74
N PRO A 74 3.58 -23.68 -2.36
CA PRO A 74 3.87 -22.49 -1.58
C PRO A 74 4.47 -22.89 -0.22
N PRO A 75 5.46 -22.13 0.30
CA PRO A 75 6.02 -22.36 1.61
C PRO A 75 4.93 -22.30 2.69
N ALA A 76 5.09 -23.14 3.71
CA ALA A 76 4.31 -23.04 4.93
C ALA A 76 4.79 -21.82 5.74
N SER A 77 3.97 -21.29 6.67
CA SER A 77 4.37 -20.06 7.38
C SER A 77 5.62 -20.27 8.25
N GLU A 78 5.80 -21.48 8.77
CA GLU A 78 6.99 -21.93 9.48
C GLU A 78 8.27 -21.94 8.61
N ASP A 79 8.12 -21.88 7.28
CA ASP A 79 9.26 -21.81 6.36
C ASP A 79 9.78 -20.38 6.18
N TYR A 80 9.06 -19.35 6.65
CA TYR A 80 9.53 -17.96 6.59
C TYR A 80 10.43 -17.65 7.79
N VAL A 81 11.62 -17.12 7.51
CA VAL A 81 12.61 -16.73 8.54
C VAL A 81 12.22 -15.39 9.17
N CYS A 82 11.71 -14.46 8.35
CA CYS A 82 11.28 -13.12 8.77
C CYS A 82 12.35 -12.33 9.55
N GLY A 83 13.62 -12.51 9.17
CA GLY A 83 14.74 -11.75 9.71
C GLY A 83 15.16 -10.61 8.77
N GLN A 84 15.35 -9.42 9.32
CA GLN A 84 15.79 -8.25 8.57
C GLN A 84 17.22 -8.45 8.05
N PRO A 85 17.47 -8.26 6.74
CA PRO A 85 18.83 -8.23 6.21
C PRO A 85 19.71 -7.20 6.91
N GLN A 86 20.99 -7.53 7.10
CA GLN A 86 21.99 -6.62 7.64
C GLN A 86 22.42 -5.61 6.57
N LEU A 87 21.69 -4.51 6.49
CA LEU A 87 21.98 -3.36 5.64
C LEU A 87 22.19 -2.13 6.51
N GLU A 88 23.05 -1.22 6.06
CA GLU A 88 23.15 0.10 6.67
C GLU A 88 21.86 0.88 6.36
N ILE A 89 21.10 1.19 7.40
CA ILE A 89 19.85 1.95 7.30
C ILE A 89 20.12 3.33 7.86
N GLU A 90 19.98 4.35 7.02
CA GLU A 90 20.05 5.74 7.45
C GLU A 90 18.88 6.06 8.39
N GLN A 91 19.18 6.73 9.50
CA GLN A 91 18.21 7.08 10.54
C GLN A 91 18.33 8.54 10.90
N THR A 92 17.21 9.19 11.20
CA THR A 92 17.23 10.55 11.75
C THR A 92 17.75 10.57 13.19
N GLU A 93 18.33 11.70 13.60
CA GLU A 93 18.84 11.89 14.98
C GLU A 93 17.76 11.65 16.06
N GLY A 94 16.49 11.88 15.72
CA GLY A 94 15.37 11.63 16.63
C GLY A 94 15.24 10.16 17.05
N CYS A 95 15.75 9.21 16.26
CA CYS A 95 15.74 7.79 16.63
C CYS A 95 16.65 7.50 17.83
N ALA A 96 17.87 8.06 17.85
CA ALA A 96 18.78 7.90 18.98
C ALA A 96 18.23 8.53 20.27
N ALA A 97 17.39 9.56 20.14
CA ALA A 97 16.70 10.23 21.24
C ALA A 97 15.34 9.60 21.62
N GLY A 98 14.95 8.48 21.01
CA GLY A 98 13.68 7.79 21.29
C GLY A 98 12.43 8.62 20.94
N ARG A 99 12.54 9.56 20.00
CA ARG A 99 11.42 10.41 19.57
C ARG A 99 10.45 9.61 18.68
N PRO A 100 9.15 9.93 18.70
CA PRO A 100 8.19 9.31 17.79
C PRO A 100 8.34 9.85 16.36
N TYR A 101 7.70 9.19 15.42
CA TYR A 101 7.51 9.71 14.06
C TYR A 101 6.80 11.08 14.06
N PRO A 102 7.17 12.03 13.17
CA PRO A 102 8.15 11.91 12.09
C PRO A 102 9.60 12.16 12.50
N ALA A 103 9.88 12.44 13.78
CA ALA A 103 11.23 12.76 14.24
C ALA A 103 12.18 11.56 14.25
N CYS A 104 11.68 10.35 14.56
CA CYS A 104 12.38 9.10 14.26
C CYS A 104 11.79 8.45 13.01
N ARG A 105 12.61 8.33 11.96
CA ARG A 105 12.30 7.64 10.73
C ARG A 105 13.55 7.01 10.15
N TRP A 106 13.37 5.92 9.44
CA TRP A 106 14.40 5.18 8.73
C TRP A 106 14.21 5.41 7.24
N ARG A 107 15.31 5.56 6.50
CA ARG A 107 15.28 5.60 5.03
C ARG A 107 15.40 4.17 4.53
N LEU A 108 14.53 3.77 3.62
CA LEU A 108 14.76 2.56 2.83
C LEU A 108 16.11 2.73 2.10
N PRO A 109 17.09 1.84 2.33
CA PRO A 109 18.43 2.01 1.79
C PRO A 109 18.43 2.00 0.25
N ASP A 110 19.57 2.30 -0.38
CA ASP A 110 19.69 2.01 -1.80
C ASP A 110 19.71 0.48 -2.00
N PRO A 111 19.03 -0.05 -3.02
CA PRO A 111 18.86 -1.49 -3.19
C PRO A 111 20.21 -2.18 -3.42
N PRO A 112 20.62 -3.12 -2.56
CA PRO A 112 21.84 -3.88 -2.76
C PRO A 112 21.60 -4.99 -3.81
N GLY A 113 22.25 -4.87 -4.97
CA GLY A 113 22.19 -5.89 -6.02
C GLY A 113 20.76 -6.13 -6.51
N GLU A 114 20.26 -7.37 -6.35
CA GLU A 114 18.94 -7.83 -6.83
C GLU A 114 17.89 -7.98 -5.70
N LEU A 115 18.10 -7.43 -4.50
CA LEU A 115 17.17 -7.66 -3.38
C LEU A 115 15.78 -7.06 -3.62
N TYR A 116 15.75 -5.83 -4.13
CA TYR A 116 14.55 -5.11 -4.54
C TYR A 116 14.95 -3.99 -5.51
N GLU A 117 13.98 -3.34 -6.13
CA GLU A 117 14.17 -2.13 -6.92
C GLU A 117 13.27 -1.01 -6.39
N ILE A 118 13.65 0.24 -6.67
CA ILE A 118 12.81 1.40 -6.39
C ILE A 118 11.96 1.71 -7.62
N TRP A 119 10.65 1.92 -7.41
CA TRP A 119 9.75 2.31 -8.48
C TRP A 119 10.15 3.67 -9.05
N ARG A 120 10.12 3.82 -10.38
CA ARG A 120 10.63 4.99 -11.11
C ARG A 120 10.12 6.37 -10.65
N ASN A 121 8.96 6.42 -9.99
CA ASN A 121 8.34 7.67 -9.54
C ASN A 121 8.58 7.97 -8.05
N THR A 122 9.27 7.07 -7.34
CA THR A 122 9.56 7.22 -5.91
C THR A 122 10.83 8.04 -5.72
N THR A 123 10.67 9.23 -5.15
CA THR A 123 11.75 10.16 -4.85
C THR A 123 12.47 9.76 -3.57
N ASP A 124 13.66 10.31 -3.32
CA ASP A 124 14.40 10.05 -2.07
C ASP A 124 13.62 10.46 -0.81
N ASP A 125 12.86 11.55 -0.89
CA ASP A 125 12.02 12.02 0.21
C ASP A 125 10.90 11.01 0.54
N HIS A 126 10.42 10.26 -0.46
CA HIS A 126 9.35 9.27 -0.28
C HIS A 126 9.84 7.94 0.29
N ARG A 127 11.16 7.74 0.43
CA ARG A 127 11.75 6.49 0.93
C ARG A 127 11.84 6.43 2.45
N TRP A 128 11.44 7.48 3.14
CA TRP A 128 11.44 7.51 4.60
C TRP A 128 10.17 6.87 5.17
N ALA A 129 10.27 6.20 6.30
CA ALA A 129 9.11 5.67 7.02
C ALA A 129 9.44 5.37 8.48
N ARG A 130 8.45 4.83 9.20
CA ARG A 130 8.70 4.28 10.53
C ARG A 130 9.64 3.06 10.46
N PRO A 131 10.46 2.85 11.50
CA PRO A 131 11.38 1.72 11.58
C PRO A 131 10.74 0.35 11.28
N GLY A 132 9.56 0.09 11.85
CA GLY A 132 8.84 -1.18 11.63
C GLY A 132 8.49 -1.42 10.17
N LEU A 133 8.07 -0.39 9.43
CA LEU A 133 7.73 -0.54 8.02
C LEU A 133 8.97 -0.80 7.16
N VAL A 134 10.04 -0.02 7.33
CA VAL A 134 11.30 -0.22 6.60
C VAL A 134 11.83 -1.64 6.84
N SER A 135 11.83 -2.08 8.09
CA SER A 135 12.25 -3.42 8.48
C SER A 135 11.40 -4.53 7.82
N LEU A 136 10.07 -4.37 7.80
CA LEU A 136 9.16 -5.29 7.13
C LEU A 136 9.40 -5.35 5.62
N VAL A 137 9.59 -4.21 4.96
CA VAL A 137 9.84 -4.14 3.51
C VAL A 137 11.13 -4.89 3.14
N LEU A 138 12.22 -4.64 3.86
CA LEU A 138 13.50 -5.31 3.62
C LEU A 138 13.42 -6.82 3.88
N THR A 139 12.71 -7.21 4.93
CA THR A 139 12.48 -8.62 5.27
C THR A 139 11.64 -9.31 4.19
N ALA A 140 10.56 -8.66 3.75
CA ALA A 140 9.70 -9.20 2.72
C ALA A 140 10.42 -9.36 1.38
N ALA A 141 11.29 -8.40 1.02
CA ALA A 141 12.13 -8.51 -0.17
C ALA A 141 13.06 -9.74 -0.11
N ALA A 142 13.72 -9.96 1.03
CA ALA A 142 14.60 -11.12 1.23
C ALA A 142 13.86 -12.46 1.20
N GLU A 143 12.71 -12.55 1.86
CA GLU A 143 11.87 -13.75 1.82
C GLU A 143 11.32 -14.02 0.42
N TYR A 144 10.92 -12.96 -0.29
CA TYR A 144 10.41 -13.07 -1.64
C TYR A 144 11.48 -13.59 -2.60
N GLN A 145 12.69 -13.03 -2.55
CA GLN A 145 13.82 -13.48 -3.38
C GLN A 145 14.21 -14.93 -3.05
N ARG A 146 14.16 -15.34 -1.78
CA ARG A 146 14.40 -16.74 -1.38
C ARG A 146 13.35 -17.69 -1.97
N ARG A 147 12.09 -17.24 -2.03
CA ARG A 147 10.97 -18.01 -2.56
C ARG A 147 10.93 -18.05 -4.09
N TRP A 148 11.31 -16.96 -4.74
CA TRP A 148 11.32 -16.79 -6.19
C TRP A 148 12.69 -16.28 -6.66
N PRO A 149 13.72 -17.15 -6.74
CA PRO A 149 15.06 -16.73 -7.14
C PRO A 149 15.08 -16.10 -8.54
N GLY A 150 15.73 -14.94 -8.66
CA GLY A 150 15.78 -14.15 -9.89
C GLY A 150 14.55 -13.25 -10.12
N GLU A 151 13.62 -13.21 -9.17
CA GLU A 151 12.60 -12.15 -9.07
C GLU A 151 12.86 -11.29 -7.83
N HIS A 152 12.46 -10.03 -7.92
CA HIS A 152 12.64 -9.06 -6.85
C HIS A 152 11.40 -8.20 -6.65
N LEU A 153 11.24 -7.73 -5.41
CA LEU A 153 10.20 -6.79 -5.05
C LEU A 153 10.52 -5.42 -5.63
N THR A 154 9.52 -4.70 -6.14
CA THR A 154 9.69 -3.28 -6.47
C THR A 154 8.93 -2.44 -5.46
N VAL A 155 9.63 -1.50 -4.82
CA VAL A 155 9.13 -0.68 -3.72
C VAL A 155 8.83 0.73 -4.22
N GLY A 156 7.59 1.16 -4.02
CA GLY A 156 7.10 2.49 -4.34
C GLY A 156 7.21 3.45 -3.16
N ASP A 157 6.26 4.37 -3.08
CA ASP A 157 6.24 5.44 -2.09
C ASP A 157 5.97 4.88 -0.68
N LEU A 158 6.69 5.38 0.33
CA LEU A 158 6.45 5.08 1.74
C LEU A 158 5.81 6.30 2.44
N ASP A 159 6.59 7.36 2.70
CA ASP A 159 6.10 8.64 3.23
C ASP A 159 6.06 9.70 2.13
N ALA A 160 4.94 9.80 1.45
CA ALA A 160 4.70 10.69 0.31
C ALA A 160 3.47 11.57 0.55
N PRO A 161 3.45 12.43 1.59
CA PRO A 161 2.29 13.21 1.95
C PRO A 161 1.87 14.12 0.79
N GLY A 162 0.60 14.06 0.41
CA GLY A 162 0.09 14.93 -0.65
C GLY A 162 -1.30 14.55 -1.15
N PRO A 163 -1.91 15.39 -1.99
CA PRO A 163 -3.30 15.21 -2.45
C PRO A 163 -3.49 13.94 -3.30
N ARG A 164 -2.40 13.35 -3.82
CA ARG A 164 -2.43 12.10 -4.61
C ARG A 164 -2.23 10.84 -3.77
N HIS A 165 -1.67 10.94 -2.56
CA HIS A 165 -1.33 9.81 -1.69
C HIS A 165 -1.82 10.10 -0.26
N GLN A 166 -3.14 10.16 -0.10
CA GLN A 166 -3.80 10.66 1.13
C GLN A 166 -3.51 9.84 2.40
N THR A 167 -2.89 8.66 2.28
CA THR A 167 -2.54 7.80 3.42
C THR A 167 -1.03 7.74 3.70
N HIS A 168 -0.18 8.17 2.77
CA HIS A 168 1.28 8.09 2.89
C HIS A 168 1.85 9.27 3.69
N ASP A 169 1.26 9.60 4.84
CA ASP A 169 1.64 10.77 5.65
C ASP A 169 2.04 10.39 7.09
N ARG A 170 1.94 9.11 7.45
CA ARG A 170 2.25 8.59 8.79
C ARG A 170 3.42 7.61 8.83
N GLY A 171 4.07 7.36 7.70
CA GLY A 171 5.19 6.42 7.58
C GLY A 171 4.81 4.96 7.88
N VAL A 172 3.56 4.59 7.61
CA VAL A 172 3.00 3.23 7.85
C VAL A 172 2.41 2.60 6.59
N ASP A 173 2.52 3.28 5.46
CA ASP A 173 1.97 2.84 4.18
C ASP A 173 3.11 2.64 3.17
N VAL A 174 2.99 1.64 2.31
CA VAL A 174 3.94 1.40 1.22
C VAL A 174 3.24 0.82 0.00
N ASP A 175 3.64 1.29 -1.17
CA ASP A 175 3.25 0.67 -2.44
C ASP A 175 4.26 -0.42 -2.83
N LEU A 176 3.79 -1.62 -3.12
CA LEU A 176 4.63 -2.76 -3.49
C LEU A 176 4.18 -3.36 -4.82
N TYR A 177 5.14 -3.61 -5.70
CA TYR A 177 4.91 -4.09 -7.06
C TYR A 177 5.75 -5.35 -7.30
N LEU A 178 5.20 -6.27 -8.10
CA LEU A 178 5.95 -7.38 -8.67
C LEU A 178 5.89 -7.23 -10.19
N LEU A 179 6.90 -6.64 -10.83
CA LEU A 179 6.78 -6.27 -12.26
C LEU A 179 6.54 -7.47 -13.18
N GLU A 180 7.01 -8.65 -12.76
CA GLU A 180 6.86 -9.93 -13.48
C GLU A 180 5.62 -10.75 -13.05
N ALA A 181 4.83 -10.25 -12.09
CA ALA A 181 3.65 -10.95 -11.55
C ALA A 181 2.37 -10.12 -11.43
N MET A 182 2.51 -8.81 -11.20
CA MET A 182 1.45 -7.84 -11.06
C MET A 182 1.25 -7.05 -12.36
N ILE A 183 0.01 -6.64 -12.52
CA ILE A 183 -0.59 -6.22 -13.76
C ILE A 183 -0.15 -4.80 -14.11
N ALA A 184 0.52 -4.60 -15.25
CA ALA A 184 0.72 -3.32 -15.94
C ALA A 184 1.81 -2.45 -15.31
N ARG A 185 2.92 -2.29 -16.04
CA ARG A 185 3.75 -1.10 -15.89
C ARG A 185 2.80 0.08 -16.14
N ASN A 186 2.53 0.90 -15.13
CA ASN A 186 1.65 2.07 -15.23
C ASN A 186 2.24 3.13 -16.20
N GLU A 187 2.28 2.82 -17.49
CA GLU A 187 3.05 3.55 -18.51
C GLU A 187 2.25 4.66 -19.21
N GLY A 188 0.96 4.86 -18.93
CA GLY A 188 0.20 5.89 -19.65
C GLY A 188 -1.25 6.06 -19.25
N GLY A 189 -1.49 6.39 -17.98
CA GLY A 189 -2.81 6.55 -17.37
C GLY A 189 -3.94 6.97 -18.34
N ARG A 190 -4.95 6.10 -18.47
CA ARG A 190 -6.37 6.43 -18.82
C ARG A 190 -7.25 5.18 -19.02
N ARG A 191 -6.70 3.96 -19.16
CA ARG A 191 -7.47 2.70 -19.08
C ARG A 191 -6.53 1.55 -18.74
N TYR A 192 -6.78 0.84 -17.64
CA TYR A 192 -5.99 -0.33 -17.26
C TYR A 192 -6.57 -1.55 -17.97
N PRO A 193 -5.87 -2.15 -18.96
CA PRO A 193 -6.35 -3.38 -19.59
C PRO A 193 -6.49 -4.52 -18.57
N ASP A 194 -7.36 -5.49 -18.86
CA ASP A 194 -7.37 -6.76 -18.12
C ASP A 194 -6.16 -7.59 -18.56
N ASN A 195 -5.17 -7.69 -17.69
CA ASN A 195 -3.87 -8.27 -18.06
C ASN A 195 -3.83 -9.78 -18.13
N TYR A 196 -4.93 -10.44 -17.76
CA TYR A 196 -5.08 -11.87 -18.02
C TYR A 196 -5.73 -12.13 -19.39
N ALA A 197 -6.24 -11.09 -20.08
CA ALA A 197 -7.03 -11.24 -21.31
C ALA A 197 -6.30 -11.99 -22.45
N HIS A 198 -4.97 -12.01 -22.45
CA HIS A 198 -4.16 -12.70 -23.45
C HIS A 198 -3.28 -13.81 -22.87
N ARG A 199 -3.46 -14.16 -21.59
CA ARG A 199 -2.67 -15.19 -20.89
C ARG A 199 -3.45 -16.48 -20.83
N SER A 200 -2.74 -17.60 -20.92
CA SER A 200 -3.31 -18.92 -20.64
C SER A 200 -3.72 -19.03 -19.17
N ARG A 201 -4.69 -19.89 -18.86
CA ARG A 201 -5.10 -20.14 -17.45
C ARG A 201 -3.92 -20.60 -16.58
N ARG A 202 -2.96 -21.33 -17.16
CA ARG A 202 -1.76 -21.80 -16.46
C ARG A 202 -0.86 -20.63 -16.05
N GLU A 203 -0.57 -19.72 -16.97
CA GLU A 203 0.19 -18.51 -16.67
C GLU A 203 -0.50 -17.65 -15.61
N VAL A 204 -1.82 -17.44 -15.72
CA VAL A 204 -2.60 -16.67 -14.74
C VAL A 204 -2.46 -17.25 -13.33
N ARG A 205 -2.53 -18.59 -13.20
CA ARG A 205 -2.32 -19.26 -11.90
C ARG A 205 -0.92 -19.03 -11.36
N ALA A 206 0.10 -19.09 -12.22
CA ALA A 206 1.49 -18.87 -11.82
C ALA A 206 1.73 -17.42 -11.33
N LEU A 207 1.22 -16.43 -12.07
CA LEU A 207 1.27 -15.01 -11.71
C LEU A 207 0.61 -14.77 -10.35
N ARG A 208 -0.60 -15.30 -10.17
CA ARG A 208 -1.38 -15.20 -8.94
C ARG A 208 -0.72 -15.87 -7.75
N ALA A 209 -0.05 -16.99 -7.96
CA ALA A 209 0.71 -17.67 -6.90
C ALA A 209 1.83 -16.78 -6.34
N ARG A 210 2.56 -16.07 -7.21
CA ARG A 210 3.61 -15.12 -6.81
C ARG A 210 3.06 -13.96 -5.98
N VAL A 211 1.93 -13.39 -6.41
CA VAL A 211 1.24 -12.32 -5.69
C VAL A 211 0.72 -12.79 -4.32
N MET A 212 0.13 -13.99 -4.29
CA MET A 212 -0.34 -14.63 -3.05
C MET A 212 0.83 -14.87 -2.08
N ASP A 213 1.97 -15.35 -2.57
CA ASP A 213 3.14 -15.61 -1.72
C ASP A 213 3.70 -14.31 -1.12
N LEU A 214 3.74 -13.20 -1.87
CA LEU A 214 4.09 -11.89 -1.29
C LEU A 214 3.11 -11.50 -0.15
N ALA A 215 1.80 -11.68 -0.36
CA ALA A 215 0.81 -11.35 0.67
C ALA A 215 1.00 -12.21 1.94
N LYS A 216 1.33 -13.49 1.78
CA LYS A 216 1.60 -14.41 2.89
C LYS A 216 2.89 -14.04 3.63
N ILE A 217 3.95 -13.70 2.91
CA ILE A 217 5.21 -13.20 3.50
C ILE A 217 4.94 -11.97 4.36
N LEU A 218 4.24 -10.96 3.81
CA LEU A 218 3.89 -9.74 4.53
C LEU A 218 3.05 -10.04 5.78
N ALA A 219 2.06 -10.93 5.66
CA ALA A 219 1.21 -11.32 6.77
C ALA A 219 1.99 -12.04 7.87
N THR A 220 2.83 -13.02 7.52
CA THR A 220 3.60 -13.77 8.51
C THR A 220 4.65 -12.90 9.17
N CYS A 221 5.44 -12.13 8.41
CA CYS A 221 6.51 -11.33 8.99
C CYS A 221 6.00 -10.12 9.78
N ALA A 222 4.77 -9.67 9.57
CA ALA A 222 4.14 -8.65 10.40
C ALA A 222 3.27 -9.22 11.54
N ASP A 223 3.30 -10.54 11.77
CA ASP A 223 2.45 -11.23 12.76
C ASP A 223 0.96 -10.91 12.59
N GLY A 224 0.51 -10.89 11.33
CA GLY A 224 -0.85 -10.54 10.94
C GLY A 224 -1.17 -9.04 10.96
N ARG A 225 -0.30 -8.18 11.47
CA ARG A 225 -0.61 -6.77 11.71
C ARG A 225 -0.52 -5.90 10.44
N ILE A 226 -1.33 -6.25 9.42
CA ILE A 226 -1.33 -5.65 8.09
C ILE A 226 -2.73 -5.39 7.57
N ARG A 227 -2.82 -4.46 6.63
CA ARG A 227 -3.91 -4.33 5.67
C ARG A 227 -3.32 -4.16 4.27
N ILE A 228 -3.76 -4.98 3.33
CA ILE A 228 -3.39 -4.87 1.93
C ILE A 228 -4.62 -4.41 1.13
N TYR A 229 -4.50 -3.33 0.37
CA TYR A 229 -5.40 -3.12 -0.74
C TYR A 229 -4.83 -3.73 -2.01
N TYR A 230 -5.59 -4.65 -2.60
CA TYR A 230 -5.29 -5.26 -3.88
C TYR A 230 -6.60 -5.61 -4.59
N ASN A 231 -6.65 -5.43 -5.90
CA ASN A 231 -7.88 -5.51 -6.69
C ASN A 231 -7.88 -6.71 -7.65
N ASP A 232 -7.60 -7.90 -7.11
CA ASP A 232 -7.83 -9.20 -7.75
C ASP A 232 -8.79 -10.03 -6.86
N PRO A 233 -10.07 -10.17 -7.25
CA PRO A 233 -11.07 -10.86 -6.43
C PRO A 233 -10.73 -12.34 -6.20
N ASP A 234 -10.00 -12.96 -7.13
CA ASP A 234 -9.63 -14.37 -7.04
C ASP A 234 -8.51 -14.63 -6.02
N LEU A 235 -7.86 -13.59 -5.50
CA LEU A 235 -6.86 -13.70 -4.43
C LEU A 235 -7.41 -13.32 -3.06
N ILE A 236 -8.40 -12.43 -2.98
CA ILE A 236 -8.88 -11.89 -1.71
C ILE A 236 -9.47 -12.97 -0.82
N HIS A 237 -10.39 -13.78 -1.36
CA HIS A 237 -11.04 -14.82 -0.57
C HIS A 237 -10.05 -15.91 -0.13
N PRO A 238 -9.24 -16.51 -1.02
CA PRO A 238 -8.25 -17.50 -0.61
C PRO A 238 -7.22 -16.97 0.39
N PHE A 239 -6.78 -15.70 0.24
CA PHE A 239 -5.84 -15.10 1.18
C PHE A 239 -6.47 -14.95 2.57
N ARG A 240 -7.69 -14.42 2.65
CA ARG A 240 -8.40 -14.25 3.93
C ARG A 240 -8.72 -15.59 4.60
N GLU A 241 -8.99 -16.62 3.82
CA GLU A 241 -9.18 -17.98 4.33
C GLU A 241 -7.88 -18.50 4.95
N TRP A 242 -6.79 -18.54 4.18
CA TRP A 242 -5.47 -18.91 4.67
C TRP A 242 -5.05 -18.11 5.91
N TYR A 243 -5.30 -16.80 5.91
CA TYR A 243 -4.96 -15.88 6.99
C TYR A 243 -5.68 -16.27 8.30
N ARG A 244 -6.96 -16.63 8.23
CA ARG A 244 -7.74 -17.11 9.39
C ARG A 244 -7.31 -18.50 9.84
N GLU A 245 -7.02 -19.40 8.91
CA GLU A 245 -6.54 -20.76 9.23
C GLU A 245 -5.21 -20.73 9.99
N ARG A 246 -4.38 -19.71 9.74
CA ARG A 246 -3.13 -19.46 10.46
C ARG A 246 -3.33 -18.78 11.82
N GLY A 247 -4.55 -18.43 12.20
CA GLY A 247 -4.85 -17.75 13.46
C GLY A 247 -4.29 -16.32 13.52
N LEU A 248 -3.98 -15.70 12.38
CA LEU A 248 -3.48 -14.34 12.33
C LEU A 248 -4.63 -13.34 12.57
N GLU A 249 -4.31 -12.21 13.21
CA GLU A 249 -5.27 -11.15 13.52
C GLU A 249 -4.73 -9.80 13.04
N THR A 250 -5.63 -8.99 12.48
CA THR A 250 -5.28 -7.67 11.97
C THR A 250 -5.96 -6.59 12.82
N PRO A 251 -5.27 -5.49 13.19
CA PRO A 251 -5.91 -4.36 13.86
C PRO A 251 -6.81 -3.54 12.92
N PHE A 252 -6.82 -3.88 11.63
CA PHE A 252 -7.65 -3.25 10.62
C PHE A 252 -8.94 -4.05 10.39
N SER A 253 -9.91 -3.45 9.70
CA SER A 253 -11.17 -4.16 9.40
C SER A 253 -10.98 -5.51 8.68
N HIS A 254 -9.96 -5.61 7.81
CA HIS A 254 -9.64 -6.79 7.02
C HIS A 254 -8.17 -6.78 6.62
N ALA A 255 -7.53 -7.96 6.59
CA ALA A 255 -6.12 -8.11 6.22
C ALA A 255 -5.85 -7.85 4.74
N MET A 256 -6.83 -8.13 3.86
CA MET A 256 -6.77 -7.76 2.45
C MET A 256 -8.17 -7.34 1.96
N ARG A 257 -8.29 -6.31 1.12
CA ARG A 257 -9.58 -5.93 0.49
C ARG A 257 -9.39 -5.14 -0.81
N MET A 258 -10.43 -5.08 -1.64
CA MET A 258 -10.48 -4.12 -2.74
C MET A 258 -10.64 -2.69 -2.21
N HIS A 259 -10.21 -1.72 -3.00
CA HIS A 259 -10.45 -0.30 -2.72
C HIS A 259 -10.79 0.46 -4.01
N ASN A 260 -9.84 0.61 -4.93
CA ASN A 260 -10.07 1.28 -6.20
C ASN A 260 -9.27 0.60 -7.34
N PRO A 261 -9.53 0.94 -8.62
CA PRO A 261 -8.85 0.33 -9.76
C PRO A 261 -7.32 0.48 -9.80
N LEU A 262 -6.72 1.45 -9.10
CA LEU A 262 -5.26 1.62 -9.06
C LEU A 262 -4.57 0.46 -8.36
N HIS A 263 -5.23 -0.19 -7.40
CA HIS A 263 -4.66 -1.33 -6.68
C HIS A 263 -4.73 -2.64 -7.47
N ARG A 264 -4.95 -2.59 -8.79
CA ARG A 264 -4.77 -3.75 -9.68
C ARG A 264 -3.30 -4.03 -9.97
N PHE A 265 -2.46 -3.01 -9.91
CA PHE A 265 -1.07 -3.07 -10.36
C PHE A 265 -0.03 -3.05 -9.22
N HIS A 266 -0.46 -2.82 -7.99
CA HIS A 266 0.37 -2.85 -6.80
C HIS A 266 -0.45 -3.23 -5.57
N PHE A 267 0.23 -3.66 -4.53
CA PHE A 267 -0.28 -3.66 -3.16
C PHE A 267 -0.10 -2.27 -2.58
N HIS A 268 -1.18 -1.73 -2.04
CA HIS A 268 -1.09 -0.68 -1.02
C HIS A 268 -1.10 -1.39 0.34
N LEU A 269 0.05 -1.50 0.99
CA LEU A 269 0.18 -2.09 2.32
C LEU A 269 0.09 -1.00 3.39
N SER A 270 -0.64 -1.26 4.47
CA SER A 270 -0.60 -0.47 5.70
C SER A 270 -0.25 -1.36 6.89
N VAL A 271 0.54 -0.84 7.83
CA VAL A 271 0.88 -1.47 9.12
C VAL A 271 0.44 -0.56 10.29
N PRO A 272 0.32 -1.06 11.53
CA PRO A 272 0.04 -0.17 12.65
C PRO A 272 1.28 0.66 13.02
N ASP A 273 1.04 1.84 13.60
CA ASP A 273 2.06 2.83 13.98
C ASP A 273 3.12 2.32 14.97
N ASP A 274 2.79 1.25 15.70
CA ASP A 274 3.58 0.58 16.73
C ASP A 274 4.14 -0.78 16.25
N LEU A 275 4.17 -1.05 14.93
CA LEU A 275 4.89 -2.20 14.41
C LEU A 275 6.38 -2.08 14.78
N ALA A 276 6.88 -3.05 15.54
CA ALA A 276 8.27 -3.10 15.94
C ALA A 276 9.16 -3.50 14.74
N PRO A 277 10.41 -3.01 14.67
CA PRO A 277 11.40 -3.55 13.73
C PRO A 277 11.59 -5.04 13.96
N LEU A 278 11.76 -5.77 12.86
CA LEU A 278 12.06 -7.20 12.87
C LEU A 278 13.51 -7.42 13.30
N PRO A 279 13.81 -8.57 13.95
CA PRO A 279 15.15 -8.87 14.39
C PRO A 279 16.11 -9.00 13.19
N PRO A 280 17.39 -8.59 13.33
CA PRO A 280 18.38 -8.81 12.30
C PRO A 280 18.59 -10.31 12.08
N ARG A 281 18.84 -10.68 10.81
CA ARG A 281 19.25 -12.03 10.41
C ARG A 281 20.77 -12.20 10.45
#